data_AF-A0A8R1DSF5-F1
#
_entry.id   AF-A0A8R1DSF5-F1
#
_cell.length_a   1.000
_cell.length_b   1.000
_cell.length_c   1.000
_cell.angle_alpha   90.00
_cell.angle_beta   90.00
_cell.angle_gamma   90.00
#
_symmetry.space_group_name_H-M   'P 1'
#
loop_
_entity.id
_entity.type
_entity.pdbx_description
1 polymer ?
#
loop_
_entity_poly.entity_id
_entity_poly.type
_entity_poly.pdbx_seq_one_letter_code
_entity_poly.pdbx_strand_id
1 'polypeptide(L)'
;MSNPRCRNRKNVSACEYAKLEQWWLAATNAKGNRATVLGLMTESSVLSATIEAIIANSPSNEKRVNFHATVTADVHREYIEKALAAFKAAAPPGCQPVLVIDNTSVHDTRSLKVIH
;
A
#
# COMPACT_ATOMS: atom_id res chain seq x y z
N MET A 1 37.77 3.63 1.87
CA MET A 1 36.78 3.45 0.78
C MET A 1 36.25 2.04 0.86
N SER A 2 35.01 1.86 1.28
CA SER A 2 34.35 0.54 1.34
C SER A 2 32.91 0.72 0.92
N ASN A 3 32.58 0.18 -0.24
CA ASN A 3 31.24 0.16 -0.83
C ASN A 3 30.38 -0.86 -0.06
N PRO A 4 29.39 -0.43 0.75
CA PRO A 4 28.58 -1.35 1.53
C PRO A 4 27.40 -1.79 0.65
N ARG A 5 27.69 -2.67 -0.32
CA ARG A 5 26.64 -3.44 -0.98
C ARG A 5 25.84 -4.20 0.08
N CYS A 6 24.58 -3.83 0.20
CA CYS A 6 23.46 -4.74 0.40
C CYS A 6 23.65 -5.80 1.52
N ARG A 7 23.84 -5.36 2.77
CA ARG A 7 23.75 -6.25 3.94
C ARG A 7 22.75 -5.73 4.97
N ASN A 8 21.47 -6.00 4.70
CA ASN A 8 20.50 -6.45 5.71
C ASN A 8 19.11 -6.60 5.08
N ARG A 9 18.91 -7.66 4.30
CA ARG A 9 17.57 -8.17 4.01
C ARG A 9 17.04 -8.84 5.28
N LYS A 10 16.52 -8.08 6.22
CA LYS A 10 15.68 -8.62 7.28
C LYS A 10 14.30 -8.05 7.07
N ASN A 11 13.48 -8.88 6.42
CA ASN A 11 12.02 -8.91 6.40
C ASN A 11 11.40 -7.71 7.12
N VAL A 12 10.77 -6.83 6.35
CA VAL A 12 9.83 -5.82 6.87
C VAL A 12 9.02 -6.50 7.97
N SER A 13 9.31 -6.12 9.21
CA SER A 13 9.07 -6.98 10.36
C SER A 13 7.56 -7.20 10.57
N ALA A 14 7.17 -8.30 11.22
CA ALA A 14 5.79 -8.51 11.65
C ALA A 14 5.20 -7.29 12.40
N CYS A 15 6.04 -6.48 13.05
CA CYS A 15 5.63 -5.23 13.69
C CYS A 15 5.17 -4.14 12.70
N GLU A 16 5.75 -4.07 11.50
CA GLU A 16 5.33 -3.12 10.47
C GLU A 16 3.97 -3.51 9.87
N TYR A 17 3.74 -4.81 9.67
CA TYR A 17 2.41 -5.32 9.31
C TYR A 17 1.38 -5.07 10.42
N ALA A 18 1.75 -5.24 11.69
CA ALA A 18 0.87 -4.94 12.83
C ALA A 18 0.43 -3.46 12.87
N LYS A 19 1.25 -2.53 12.37
CA LYS A 19 0.84 -1.12 12.23
C LYS A 19 -0.30 -0.98 11.22
N LEU A 20 -0.16 -1.60 10.04
CA LEU A 20 -1.24 -1.61 9.03
C LEU A 20 -2.51 -2.28 9.58
N GLU A 21 -2.35 -3.34 10.39
CA GLU A 21 -3.45 -4.03 11.04
C GLU A 21 -4.17 -3.16 12.08
N GLN A 22 -3.44 -2.35 12.85
CA GLN A 22 -4.03 -1.36 13.77
C GLN A 22 -4.83 -0.29 13.01
N TRP A 23 -4.30 0.21 11.89
CA TRP A 23 -5.05 1.14 11.02
C TRP A 23 -6.31 0.50 10.47
N TRP A 24 -6.23 -0.78 10.06
CA TRP A 24 -7.38 -1.54 9.59
C TRP A 24 -8.43 -1.74 10.67
N LEU A 25 -8.03 -2.10 11.89
CA LEU A 25 -8.91 -2.23 13.05
C LEU A 25 -9.57 -0.90 13.42
N ALA A 26 -8.82 0.21 13.37
CA ALA A 26 -9.35 1.54 13.65
C ALA A 26 -10.34 2.02 12.59
N ALA A 27 -10.09 1.69 11.32
CA ALA A 27 -10.98 2.05 10.20
C ALA A 27 -12.22 1.15 10.13
N THR A 28 -12.12 -0.08 10.63
CA THR A 28 -13.24 -1.03 10.72
C THR A 28 -14.11 -0.66 11.92
N ASN A 29 -15.42 -0.51 11.72
CA ASN A 29 -16.31 -0.11 12.81
C ASN A 29 -17.14 -1.28 13.36
N ALA A 30 -17.61 -1.14 14.60
CA ALA A 30 -18.44 -2.12 15.30
C ALA A 30 -19.79 -2.39 14.60
N LYS A 31 -20.22 -1.53 13.66
CA LYS A 31 -21.41 -1.72 12.82
C LYS A 31 -21.17 -2.69 11.65
N GLY A 32 -20.01 -3.34 11.63
CA GLY A 32 -19.64 -4.34 10.63
C GLY A 32 -19.27 -3.74 9.28
N ASN A 33 -18.88 -2.46 9.20
CA ASN A 33 -18.26 -1.92 7.99
C ASN A 33 -16.82 -2.43 7.91
N ARG A 34 -16.46 -3.06 6.79
CA ARG A 34 -15.09 -3.49 6.51
C ARG A 34 -14.32 -2.33 5.90
N ALA A 35 -13.07 -2.15 6.32
CA ALA A 35 -12.14 -1.23 5.69
C ALA A 35 -11.16 -1.99 4.80
N THR A 36 -10.71 -1.34 3.72
CA THR A 36 -9.50 -1.71 2.97
C THR A 36 -8.43 -0.68 3.31
N VAL A 37 -7.23 -1.12 3.68
CA VAL A 37 -6.11 -0.22 3.94
C VAL A 37 -5.10 -0.38 2.81
N LEU A 38 -4.73 0.74 2.19
CA LEU A 38 -3.66 0.85 1.21
C LEU A 38 -2.45 1.52 1.89
N GLY A 39 -1.26 1.02 1.62
CA GLY A 39 -0.02 1.56 2.19
C GLY A 39 1.19 1.08 1.40
N LEU A 40 2.11 1.99 1.08
CA LEU A 40 3.39 1.63 0.50
C LEU A 40 4.39 1.27 1.59
N MET A 41 5.24 0.31 1.28
CA MET A 41 6.29 -0.18 2.18
C MET A 41 7.62 -0.14 1.46
N THR A 42 8.67 0.14 2.21
CA THR A 42 10.07 -0.04 1.79
C THR A 42 10.62 -1.29 2.46
N GLU A 43 11.85 -1.67 2.11
CA GLU A 43 12.56 -2.74 2.82
C GLU A 43 12.73 -2.47 4.33
N SER A 44 12.64 -1.19 4.74
CA SER A 44 12.93 -0.76 6.12
C SER A 44 11.66 -0.49 6.96
N SER A 45 10.57 -0.03 6.35
CA SER A 45 9.35 0.36 7.07
C SER A 45 8.14 0.61 6.17
N VAL A 46 6.96 0.72 6.79
CA VAL A 46 5.78 1.34 6.16
C VAL A 46 6.02 2.84 5.95
N LEU A 47 5.58 3.38 4.82
CA LEU A 47 5.54 4.81 4.57
C LEU A 47 4.24 5.40 5.11
N SER A 48 4.24 5.89 6.35
CA SER A 48 3.04 6.38 7.03
C SER A 48 2.27 7.45 6.24
N ALA A 49 2.97 8.29 5.47
CA ALA A 49 2.37 9.32 4.62
C ALA A 49 1.55 8.76 3.44
N THR A 50 1.62 7.46 3.19
CA THR A 50 0.92 6.76 2.10
C THR A 50 -0.21 5.88 2.61
N ILE A 51 -0.51 5.89 3.91
CA ILE A 51 -1.57 5.05 4.47
C ILE A 51 -2.93 5.70 4.18
N GLU A 52 -3.81 4.96 3.52
CA GLU A 52 -5.18 5.38 3.24
C GLU A 52 -6.16 4.25 3.57
N ALA A 53 -7.28 4.58 4.22
CA ALA A 53 -8.31 3.62 4.60
C ALA A 53 -9.62 3.90 3.85
N ILE A 54 -10.08 2.92 3.07
CA ILE A 54 -11.31 2.97 2.30
C ILE A 54 -12.37 2.15 3.03
N ILE A 55 -13.45 2.79 3.48
CA ILE A 55 -14.51 2.14 4.25
C ILE A 55 -15.64 1.72 3.29
N ALA A 56 -15.99 0.43 3.29
CA ALA A 56 -17.13 -0.07 2.53
C ALA A 56 -18.45 0.40 3.19
N ASN A 57 -19.22 1.24 2.48
CA ASN A 57 -20.55 1.70 2.91
C ASN A 57 -21.71 0.80 2.43
N SER A 58 -21.42 -0.42 1.97
CA SER A 58 -22.45 -1.35 1.48
C SER A 58 -23.34 -1.89 2.61
N PRO A 59 -24.57 -2.35 2.32
CA PRO A 59 -25.44 -3.00 3.30
C PRO A 59 -24.85 -4.34 3.78
N SER A 60 -25.10 -4.73 5.04
CA SER A 60 -24.41 -5.83 5.74
C SER A 60 -24.50 -7.22 5.09
N ASN A 61 -25.50 -7.44 4.24
CA ASN A 61 -25.74 -8.69 3.51
C ASN A 61 -24.80 -8.89 2.30
N GLU A 62 -24.27 -7.82 1.71
CA GLU A 62 -23.35 -7.89 0.55
C GLU A 62 -21.86 -7.87 0.95
N LYS A 63 -21.57 -7.49 2.20
CA LYS A 63 -20.20 -7.26 2.69
C LYS A 63 -19.30 -8.51 2.72
N ARG A 64 -19.87 -9.72 2.62
CA ARG A 64 -19.10 -10.98 2.64
C ARG A 64 -18.43 -11.30 1.31
N VAL A 65 -18.91 -10.76 0.19
CA VAL A 65 -18.66 -11.36 -1.13
C VAL A 65 -17.49 -10.70 -1.88
N ASN A 66 -17.12 -9.45 -1.61
CA ASN A 66 -16.08 -8.82 -2.43
C ASN A 66 -15.30 -7.71 -1.72
N PHE A 67 -14.30 -8.09 -0.91
CA PHE A 67 -13.30 -7.15 -0.37
C PHE A 67 -12.52 -6.43 -1.47
N HIS A 68 -12.37 -7.05 -2.66
CA HIS A 68 -11.75 -6.43 -3.81
C HIS A 68 -12.68 -5.47 -4.58
N ALA A 69 -13.98 -5.41 -4.27
CA ALA A 69 -14.90 -4.50 -4.97
C ALA A 69 -14.72 -3.03 -4.57
N THR A 70 -14.13 -2.75 -3.41
CA THR A 70 -13.91 -1.37 -2.94
C THR A 70 -12.71 -0.69 -3.57
N VAL A 71 -11.76 -1.45 -4.12
CA VAL A 71 -10.59 -0.91 -4.81
C VAL A 71 -10.74 -1.19 -6.30
N THR A 72 -11.31 -0.23 -7.02
CA THR A 72 -11.33 -0.25 -8.48
C THR A 72 -9.98 0.19 -9.04
N ALA A 73 -9.74 -0.05 -10.33
CA ALA A 73 -8.53 0.43 -11.00
C ALA A 73 -8.37 1.97 -10.90
N ASP A 74 -9.47 2.73 -10.96
CA ASP A 74 -9.45 4.19 -10.83
C ASP A 74 -9.04 4.62 -9.42
N VAL A 75 -9.61 4.00 -8.38
CA VAL A 75 -9.24 4.25 -6.98
C VAL A 75 -7.78 3.91 -6.73
N HIS A 76 -7.32 2.78 -7.27
CA HIS A 76 -5.92 2.39 -7.17
C HIS A 76 -4.98 3.39 -7.88
N ARG A 77 -5.34 3.85 -9.08
CA ARG A 77 -4.55 4.87 -9.81
C ARG A 77 -4.47 6.17 -9.01
N GLU A 78 -5.60 6.67 -8.52
CA GLU A 78 -5.64 7.91 -7.73
C GLU A 78 -4.78 7.79 -6.46
N TYR A 79 -4.84 6.64 -5.79
CA TYR A 79 -3.99 6.33 -4.65
C TYR A 79 -2.50 6.40 -5.02
N ILE A 80 -2.08 5.73 -6.10
CA ILE A 80 -0.68 5.72 -6.52
C ILE A 80 -0.21 7.13 -6.91
N GLU A 81 -1.02 7.91 -7.63
CA GLU A 81 -0.68 9.29 -8.00
C GLU A 81 -0.43 10.17 -6.78
N LYS A 82 -1.27 10.05 -5.73
CA LYS A 82 -1.07 10.75 -4.44
C LYS A 82 0.17 10.26 -3.70
N ALA A 83 0.38 8.94 -3.65
CA ALA A 83 1.47 8.32 -2.90
C ALA A 83 2.85 8.49 -3.57
N LEU A 84 2.89 8.81 -4.88
CA LEU A 84 4.11 8.84 -5.68
C LEU A 84 5.17 9.80 -5.15
N ALA A 85 4.77 10.97 -4.66
CA ALA A 85 5.71 11.95 -4.12
C ALA A 85 6.43 11.43 -2.86
N ALA A 86 5.65 10.87 -1.92
CA ALA A 86 6.20 10.28 -0.70
C ALA A 86 7.07 9.05 -1.01
N PHE A 87 6.67 8.24 -1.99
CA PHE A 87 7.45 7.10 -2.46
C PHE A 87 8.81 7.51 -3.03
N LYS A 88 8.84 8.52 -3.92
CA LYS A 88 10.09 9.04 -4.49
C LYS A 88 11.00 9.63 -3.42
N ALA A 89 10.43 10.36 -2.46
CA ALA A 89 11.19 10.97 -1.36
C ALA A 89 11.77 9.93 -0.37
N ALA A 90 11.17 8.75 -0.28
CA ALA A 90 11.67 7.66 0.57
C ALA A 90 12.89 6.93 0.01
N ALA A 91 13.23 7.15 -1.27
CA ALA A 91 14.41 6.56 -1.87
C ALA A 91 15.70 7.16 -1.27
N PRO A 92 16.69 6.33 -0.88
CA PRO A 92 17.99 6.85 -0.47
C PRO A 92 18.64 7.71 -1.56
N PRO A 93 19.42 8.75 -1.21
CA PRO A 93 20.11 9.57 -2.20
C PRO A 93 20.97 8.73 -3.15
N GLY A 94 20.82 8.97 -4.45
CA GLY A 94 21.54 8.22 -5.49
C GLY A 94 20.93 6.85 -5.83
N CYS A 95 19.81 6.46 -5.21
CA CYS A 95 19.05 5.26 -5.58
C CYS A 95 17.80 5.63 -6.40
N GLN A 96 17.47 4.79 -7.38
CA GLN A 96 16.18 4.87 -8.07
C GLN A 96 15.13 4.04 -7.33
N PRO A 97 13.94 4.60 -7.03
CA PRO A 97 12.87 3.86 -6.40
C PRO A 97 12.24 2.86 -7.39
N VAL A 98 12.04 1.63 -6.95
CA VAL A 98 11.37 0.57 -7.73
C VAL A 98 10.08 0.18 -7.01
N LEU A 99 8.95 0.38 -7.69
CA LEU A 99 7.64 0.00 -7.17
C LEU A 99 7.36 -1.46 -7.58
N VAL A 100 7.07 -2.30 -6.58
CA VAL A 100 6.67 -3.69 -6.78
C VAL A 100 5.25 -3.85 -6.26
N ILE A 101 4.36 -4.32 -7.12
CA ILE A 101 2.94 -4.58 -6.83
C ILE A 101 2.59 -5.98 -7.32
N ASP A 102 1.61 -6.62 -6.70
CA ASP A 102 1.08 -7.90 -7.14
C ASP A 102 0.39 -7.78 -8.50
N ASN A 103 0.21 -8.90 -9.18
CA ASN A 103 -0.44 -8.93 -10.48
C ASN A 103 -1.94 -9.20 -10.29
N THR A 104 -2.73 -8.16 -10.08
CA THR A 104 -4.20 -8.24 -10.05
C THR A 104 -4.83 -7.29 -11.06
N SER A 105 -6.06 -7.59 -11.45
CA SER A 105 -6.83 -6.85 -12.47
C SER A 105 -7.03 -5.37 -12.15
N VAL A 106 -6.90 -4.98 -10.88
CA VAL A 106 -7.02 -3.58 -10.43
C VAL A 106 -5.71 -2.80 -10.55
N HIS A 107 -4.58 -3.50 -10.71
CA HIS A 107 -3.25 -2.91 -10.94
C HIS A 107 -2.92 -2.81 -12.43
N ASP A 108 -3.53 -3.67 -13.25
CA ASP A 108 -3.27 -3.74 -14.68
C ASP A 108 -4.07 -2.70 -15.48
N THR A 109 -3.79 -1.44 -15.19
CA THR A 109 -3.78 -0.42 -16.24
C THR A 109 -2.34 -0.26 -16.67
N ARG A 110 -2.08 -0.38 -17.98
CA ARG A 110 -0.78 -0.37 -18.68
C ARG A 110 0.16 0.84 -18.41
N SER A 111 0.02 1.57 -17.31
CA SER A 111 0.47 2.95 -17.14
C SER A 111 1.65 3.15 -16.19
N LEU A 112 2.12 2.12 -15.48
CA LEU A 112 3.21 2.26 -14.48
C LEU A 112 4.31 1.21 -14.68
N LYS A 113 4.67 0.91 -15.93
CA LYS A 113 5.95 0.25 -16.21
C LYS A 113 7.04 1.31 -16.31
N VAL A 114 7.81 1.40 -15.23
CA VAL A 114 9.13 2.05 -15.15
C VAL A 114 9.10 3.56 -15.38
N ILE A 115 9.08 4.32 -14.29
CA ILE A 115 9.45 5.74 -14.35
C ILE A 115 10.98 5.78 -14.53
N HIS A 116 11.41 6.13 -15.74
CA HIS A 116 12.81 6.38 -16.10
C HIS A 116 13.40 7.60 -15.37
#